data_AF-A0A2K4X5H2-F1
#
_entry.id   AF-A0A2K4X5H2-F1
#
_cell.length_a   1.000
_cell.length_b   1.000
_cell.length_c   1.000
_cell.angle_alpha   90.00
_cell.angle_beta   90.00
_cell.angle_gamma   90.00
#
_symmetry.space_group_name_H-M   'P 1'
#
loop_
_entity.id
_entity.type
_entity.pdbx_description
1 polymer ?
#
loop_
_entity_poly.entity_id
_entity_poly.type
_entity_poly.pdbx_seq_one_letter_code
_entity_poly.pdbx_strand_id
1 'polypeptide(L)'
;MEKILVSSCLLGQPVRYDGKGQTLQHPQLRVWQSNKKIVSFCPEVAGGLSTPRAPAEIIQGRVITNSGEDVTEQFQTGANIALEVCKKNKVRFALLKESSPSYGRNTIYDGKHRGV
;
A
#
# COMPACT_ATOMS: atom_id res chain seq x y z
N MET A 1 4.31 -21.29 -10.83
CA MET A 1 4.91 -20.02 -11.31
C MET A 1 4.79 -19.00 -10.20
N GLU A 2 5.90 -18.46 -9.71
CA GLU A 2 5.90 -17.53 -8.56
C GLU A 2 5.26 -16.19 -8.94
N LYS A 3 4.34 -15.71 -8.10
CA LYS A 3 3.69 -14.40 -8.22
C LYS A 3 4.34 -13.39 -7.28
N ILE A 4 4.23 -12.11 -7.62
CA ILE A 4 4.72 -10.97 -6.83
C ILE A 4 3.54 -10.05 -6.46
N LEU A 5 3.46 -9.65 -5.19
CA LEU A 5 2.53 -8.61 -4.76
C LEU A 5 3.09 -7.25 -5.18
N VAL A 6 2.30 -6.40 -5.82
CA VAL A 6 2.72 -5.04 -6.19
C VAL A 6 1.71 -4.03 -5.68
N SER A 7 2.17 -2.96 -5.03
CA SER A 7 1.29 -1.86 -4.63
C SER A 7 0.54 -1.34 -5.85
N SER A 8 -0.79 -1.34 -5.79
CA SER A 8 -1.67 -0.93 -6.89
C SER A 8 -1.32 0.46 -7.47
N CYS A 9 -0.89 1.40 -6.62
CA CYS A 9 -0.48 2.73 -7.06
C CYS A 9 0.76 2.71 -7.98
N LEU A 10 1.70 1.76 -7.79
CA LEU A 10 2.87 1.58 -8.65
C LEU A 10 2.50 1.07 -10.05
N LEU A 11 1.32 0.48 -10.20
CA LEU A 11 0.75 0.07 -11.48
C LEU A 11 -0.09 1.18 -12.13
N GLY A 12 -0.15 2.37 -11.53
CA GLY A 12 -0.91 3.51 -12.03
C GLY A 12 -2.37 3.56 -11.57
N GLN A 13 -2.82 2.65 -10.70
CA GLN A 13 -4.20 2.70 -10.20
C GLN A 13 -4.39 3.92 -9.28
N PRO A 14 -5.52 4.65 -9.42
CA PRO A 14 -5.81 5.86 -8.65
C PRO A 14 -6.27 5.51 -7.23
N VAL A 15 -5.37 4.96 -6.41
CA VAL A 15 -5.67 4.45 -5.05
C VAL A 15 -4.88 5.14 -3.94
N ARG A 16 -4.02 6.12 -4.28
CA ARG A 16 -3.33 6.94 -3.28
C ARG A 16 -4.34 7.81 -2.52
N TYR A 17 -3.91 8.32 -1.37
CA TYR A 17 -4.73 9.23 -0.56
C TYR A 17 -5.22 10.46 -1.34
N ASP A 18 -4.44 10.95 -2.30
CA ASP A 18 -4.76 12.08 -3.18
C ASP A 18 -5.54 11.70 -4.45
N GLY A 19 -6.03 10.46 -4.54
CA GLY A 19 -6.78 9.98 -5.71
C GLY A 19 -5.93 9.69 -6.94
N LYS A 20 -4.60 9.71 -6.82
CA LYS A 20 -3.70 9.51 -7.97
C LYS A 20 -3.05 8.13 -7.98
N GLY A 21 -2.55 7.73 -9.15
CA GLY A 21 -1.57 6.67 -9.29
C GLY A 21 -0.15 7.22 -9.16
N GLN A 22 0.82 6.32 -8.99
CA GLN A 22 2.24 6.66 -9.09
C GLN A 22 2.94 5.58 -9.90
N THR A 23 2.68 5.56 -11.21
CA THR A 23 3.18 4.53 -12.12
C THR A 23 4.69 4.44 -12.06
N LEU A 24 5.20 3.29 -11.63
CA LEU A 24 6.62 2.96 -11.73
C LEU A 24 6.91 2.52 -13.16
N GLN A 25 7.67 3.33 -13.89
CA GLN A 25 8.10 3.02 -15.26
C GLN A 25 9.31 2.09 -15.20
N HIS A 26 9.09 0.77 -15.20
CA HIS A 26 10.16 -0.22 -15.28
C HIS A 26 9.78 -1.35 -16.26
N PRO A 27 10.65 -1.71 -17.24
CA PRO A 27 10.33 -2.74 -18.25
C PRO A 27 9.88 -4.07 -17.65
N GLN A 28 10.49 -4.47 -16.52
CA GLN A 28 10.16 -5.71 -15.82
C GLN A 28 8.70 -5.77 -15.33
N LEU A 29 8.08 -4.63 -15.01
CA LEU A 29 6.66 -4.61 -14.61
C LEU A 29 5.75 -5.03 -15.77
N ARG A 30 6.05 -4.57 -17.00
CA ARG A 30 5.29 -4.98 -18.20
C ARG A 30 5.45 -6.48 -18.46
N VAL A 31 6.67 -7.01 -18.29
CA VAL A 31 6.94 -8.45 -18.40
C VAL A 31 6.15 -9.24 -17.35
N TRP A 32 6.10 -8.80 -16.10
CA TRP A 32 5.31 -9.49 -15.07
C TRP A 32 3.80 -9.38 -15.32
N GLN A 33 3.31 -8.26 -15.85
CA GLN A 33 1.90 -8.08 -16.22
C GLN A 33 1.51 -9.03 -17.36
N SER A 34 2.27 -9.06 -18.46
CA SER A 34 1.97 -9.92 -19.61
C SER A 34 1.98 -11.40 -19.24
N ASN A 35 2.84 -11.79 -18.30
CA ASN A 35 2.94 -13.15 -17.77
C ASN A 35 1.96 -13.45 -16.62
N LYS A 36 1.02 -12.56 -16.29
CA LYS A 36 0.06 -12.71 -15.18
C LYS A 36 0.72 -13.04 -13.84
N LYS A 37 1.92 -12.50 -13.59
CA LYS A 37 2.71 -12.72 -12.36
C LYS A 37 2.39 -11.73 -11.25
N ILE A 38 1.66 -10.65 -11.55
CA ILE A 38 1.37 -9.59 -10.58
C ILE A 38 0.09 -9.88 -9.81
N VAL A 39 0.15 -9.73 -8.50
CA VAL A 39 -1.01 -9.57 -7.61
C VAL A 39 -1.05 -8.10 -7.19
N SER A 40 -1.95 -7.33 -7.80
CA SER A 40 -2.13 -5.90 -7.48
C SER A 40 -2.87 -5.76 -6.16
N PHE A 41 -2.38 -4.92 -5.24
CA PHE A 41 -3.04 -4.74 -3.95
C PHE A 41 -2.84 -3.34 -3.35
N CYS A 42 -3.87 -2.81 -2.69
CA CYS A 42 -3.83 -1.61 -1.85
C CYS A 42 -4.44 -1.95 -0.50
N PRO A 43 -3.71 -1.86 0.63
CA PRO A 43 -4.16 -2.33 1.92
C PRO A 43 -5.12 -1.32 2.53
N GLU A 44 -4.88 -0.02 2.33
CA GLU A 44 -5.72 1.07 2.81
C GLU A 44 -7.14 0.95 2.24
N VAL A 45 -7.26 0.73 0.92
CA VAL A 45 -8.56 0.53 0.26
C VAL A 45 -9.18 -0.82 0.64
N ALA A 46 -8.40 -1.90 0.67
CA ALA A 46 -8.90 -3.22 1.08
C ALA A 46 -9.37 -3.24 2.55
N GLY A 47 -8.76 -2.40 3.39
CA GLY A 47 -9.11 -2.20 4.79
C GLY A 47 -10.30 -1.25 5.02
N GLY A 48 -10.87 -0.68 3.95
CA GLY A 48 -12.10 0.11 4.00
C GLY A 48 -11.92 1.62 3.87
N LEU A 49 -10.71 2.14 3.67
CA LEU A 49 -10.52 3.58 3.47
C LEU A 49 -10.94 4.02 2.06
N SER A 50 -11.52 5.21 1.97
CA SER A 50 -11.93 5.82 0.70
C SER A 50 -10.74 6.25 -0.16
N THR A 51 -11.02 6.61 -1.41
CA THR A 51 -10.09 7.36 -2.26
C THR A 51 -10.85 8.51 -2.92
N PRO A 52 -10.47 9.78 -2.67
CA PRO A 52 -9.38 10.25 -1.82
C PRO A 52 -9.65 10.02 -0.31
N ARG A 53 -8.63 10.22 0.52
CA ARG A 53 -8.68 10.15 2.00
C ARG A 53 -7.64 11.07 2.61
N ALA A 54 -7.81 11.39 3.89
CA ALA A 54 -6.82 12.18 4.64
C ALA A 54 -5.47 11.45 4.71
N PRO A 55 -4.33 12.16 4.63
CA PRO A 55 -3.02 11.56 4.89
C PRO A 55 -2.94 11.12 6.36
N ALA A 56 -2.30 9.98 6.61
CA ALA A 56 -2.12 9.42 7.94
C ALA A 56 -0.66 9.04 8.19
N GLU A 57 -0.26 9.04 9.46
CA GLU A 57 1.09 8.68 9.92
C GLU A 57 1.01 7.81 11.17
N ILE A 58 2.08 7.05 11.46
CA ILE A 58 2.14 6.21 12.65
C ILE A 58 2.59 7.06 13.84
N ILE A 59 1.75 7.14 14.87
CA ILE A 59 2.02 7.86 16.13
C ILE A 59 1.83 6.86 17.28
N GLN A 60 2.91 6.53 17.98
CA GLN A 60 2.89 5.63 19.14
C GLN A 60 2.15 4.29 18.91
N GLY A 61 2.32 3.69 17.72
CA GLY A 61 1.69 2.41 17.36
C GLY A 61 0.26 2.51 16.82
N ARG A 62 -0.30 3.72 16.70
CA ARG A 62 -1.60 4.00 16.05
C ARG A 62 -1.37 4.69 14.72
N VAL A 63 -2.29 4.55 13.78
CA VAL A 63 -2.28 5.27 12.50
C VAL A 63 -3.28 6.41 12.59
N ILE A 64 -2.77 7.64 12.66
CA ILE A 64 -3.58 8.84 12.91
C ILE A 64 -3.55 9.74 11.67
N THR A 65 -4.70 10.25 11.26
CA THR A 65 -4.80 11.21 10.15
C THR A 65 -4.33 12.60 10.59
N ASN A 66 -4.03 13.47 9.62
CA ASN A 66 -3.75 14.88 9.91
C ASN A 66 -4.93 15.66 10.52
N SER A 67 -6.15 15.11 10.46
CA SER A 67 -7.34 15.65 11.14
C SER A 67 -7.56 15.05 12.53
N GLY A 68 -6.68 14.15 12.99
CA GLY A 68 -6.75 13.52 14.32
C GLY A 68 -7.61 12.27 14.39
N GLU A 69 -8.09 11.74 13.26
CA GLU A 69 -8.86 10.50 13.22
C GLU A 69 -7.95 9.28 13.37
N ASP A 70 -8.35 8.31 14.19
CA ASP A 70 -7.64 7.04 14.30
C ASP A 70 -8.16 6.05 13.26
N VAL A 71 -7.29 5.71 12.30
CA VAL A 71 -7.57 4.76 11.22
C VAL A 71 -6.76 3.45 11.37
N THR A 72 -6.31 3.14 12.57
CA THR A 72 -5.48 1.95 12.88
C THR A 72 -6.16 0.66 12.44
N GLU A 73 -7.48 0.52 12.69
CA GLU A 73 -8.22 -0.69 12.40
C GLU A 73 -8.26 -1.01 10.90
N GLN A 74 -8.46 0.00 10.05
CA GLN A 74 -8.46 -0.15 8.60
C GLN A 74 -7.08 -0.56 8.09
N PHE A 75 -6.01 0.00 8.66
CA PHE A 75 -4.64 -0.38 8.32
C PHE A 75 -4.33 -1.83 8.72
N GLN A 76 -4.71 -2.25 9.93
CA GLN A 76 -4.54 -3.64 10.40
C GLN A 76 -5.36 -4.63 9.56
N THR A 77 -6.61 -4.28 9.25
CA THR A 77 -7.49 -5.07 8.37
C THR A 77 -6.87 -5.23 6.99
N GLY A 78 -6.39 -4.14 6.39
CA GLY A 78 -5.70 -4.15 5.10
C GLY A 78 -4.46 -5.05 5.09
N ALA A 79 -3.66 -5.03 6.16
CA ALA A 79 -2.49 -5.88 6.31
C ALA A 79 -2.85 -7.37 6.42
N ASN A 80 -3.89 -7.70 7.18
CA ASN A 80 -4.39 -9.08 7.29
C ASN A 80 -4.91 -9.60 5.94
N ILE A 81 -5.67 -8.79 5.20
CA ILE A 81 -6.14 -9.16 3.87
C ILE A 81 -4.95 -9.34 2.90
N ALA A 82 -3.93 -8.48 2.96
CA ALA A 82 -2.72 -8.63 2.15
C ALA A 82 -2.03 -9.98 2.41
N LEU A 83 -1.92 -10.39 3.67
CA LEU A 83 -1.35 -11.67 4.07
C LEU A 83 -2.14 -12.84 3.47
N GLU A 84 -3.46 -12.82 3.59
CA GLU A 84 -4.33 -13.87 3.03
C GLU A 84 -4.25 -13.94 1.51
N VAL A 85 -4.19 -12.78 0.83
CA VAL A 85 -3.97 -12.70 -0.61
C VAL A 85 -2.62 -13.30 -1.00
N CYS A 86 -1.56 -13.06 -0.22
CA CYS A 86 -0.24 -13.63 -0.46
C CYS A 86 -0.23 -15.14 -0.27
N LYS A 87 -0.81 -15.66 0.83
CA LYS A 87 -0.94 -17.11 1.09
C LYS A 87 -1.71 -17.80 -0.04
N LYS A 88 -2.88 -17.29 -0.42
CA LYS A 88 -3.73 -17.84 -1.49
C LYS A 88 -3.00 -17.89 -2.84
N ASN A 89 -2.16 -16.89 -3.13
CA ASN A 89 -1.44 -16.79 -4.39
C ASN A 89 -0.01 -17.35 -4.34
N LYS A 90 0.42 -17.93 -3.20
CA LYS A 90 1.79 -18.41 -2.96
C LYS A 90 2.85 -17.33 -3.28
N VAL A 91 2.55 -16.08 -2.92
CA VAL A 91 3.45 -14.94 -3.11
C VAL A 91 4.52 -14.97 -2.04
N ARG A 92 5.78 -14.80 -2.45
CA ARG A 92 6.95 -14.73 -1.56
C ARG A 92 7.69 -13.40 -1.59
N PHE A 93 7.38 -12.57 -2.59
CA PHE A 93 8.03 -11.28 -2.82
C PHE A 93 6.96 -10.20 -2.97
N ALA A 94 7.28 -8.99 -2.50
CA ALA A 94 6.43 -7.83 -2.63
C ALA A 94 7.24 -6.61 -3.10
N LEU A 95 6.70 -5.87 -4.06
CA LEU A 95 7.18 -4.57 -4.48
C LEU A 95 6.20 -3.50 -3.98
N LEU A 96 6.62 -2.79 -2.94
CA LEU A 96 5.74 -1.90 -2.19
C LEU A 96 6.15 -0.45 -2.33
N LYS A 97 5.19 0.46 -2.32
CA LYS A 97 5.48 1.91 -2.32
C LYS A 97 6.10 2.31 -0.97
N GLU A 98 7.31 2.85 -1.03
CA GLU A 98 8.04 3.36 0.14
C GLU A 98 7.32 4.55 0.81
N SER A 99 7.64 4.80 2.09
CA SER A 99 7.13 5.91 2.91
C SER A 99 5.61 5.88 3.17
N SER A 100 4.89 4.82 2.80
CA SER A 100 3.49 4.65 3.23
C SER A 100 3.46 4.06 4.64
N PRO A 101 2.58 4.53 5.54
CA PRO A 101 2.35 3.89 6.85
C PRO A 101 1.89 2.42 6.72
N SER A 102 1.43 1.97 5.55
CA SER A 102 1.12 0.56 5.32
C SER A 102 2.33 -0.29 4.89
N TYR A 103 3.38 0.32 4.33
CA TYR A 103 4.38 -0.36 3.50
C TYR A 103 5.83 0.10 3.66
N GLY A 104 6.07 1.16 4.43
CA GLY A 104 7.40 1.66 4.74
C GLY A 104 8.20 0.61 5.49
N ARG A 105 9.20 0.02 4.82
CA ARG A 105 10.13 -0.94 5.43
C ARG A 105 11.38 -0.27 5.99
N ASN A 106 11.90 0.73 5.28
CA ASN A 106 13.16 1.41 5.63
C ASN A 106 12.94 2.83 6.15
N THR A 107 11.86 3.49 5.71
CA THR A 107 11.47 4.85 6.11
C THR A 107 9.95 4.92 6.29
N ILE A 108 9.54 5.51 7.41
CA ILE A 108 8.17 5.94 7.72
C ILE A 108 8.25 7.41 8.15
N TYR A 109 7.20 8.20 7.87
CA TYR A 109 7.14 9.61 8.28
C TYR A 109 7.19 9.74 9.82
N ASP A 110 7.67 10.89 10.30
CA ASP A 110 8.00 11.17 11.71
C ASP A 110 6.79 11.30 12.66
N GLY A 111 5.57 11.19 12.14
CA GLY A 111 4.34 11.28 12.92
C GLY A 111 3.89 12.71 13.22
N LYS A 112 4.50 13.71 12.59
CA LYS A 112 4.18 15.14 12.80
C LYS A 112 3.53 15.79 11.58
N HIS A 113 3.23 15.04 10.51
CA HIS A 113 2.59 15.56 9.30
C HIS A 113 3.37 16.68 8.60
N ARG A 114 4.71 16.62 8.68
CA ARG A 114 5.61 17.60 8.05
C ARG A 114 6.27 17.07 6.78
N GLY A 115 5.94 15.84 6.37
CA GLY A 115 6.50 15.20 5.18
C GLY A 115 7.96 14.77 5.34
N VAL A 116 8.42 14.55 6.58
CA VAL A 116 9.77 14.11 6.95
C VAL A 116 9.70 12.72 7.54
#